data_AF-A0A820LYA2-F1
#
_entry.id   AF-A0A820LYA2-F1
#
_cell.length_a   1.000
_cell.length_b   1.000
_cell.length_c   1.000
_cell.angle_alpha   90.00
_cell.angle_beta   90.00
_cell.angle_gamma   90.00
#
_symmetry.space_group_name_H-M   'P 1'
#
loop_
_entity.id
_entity.type
_entity.pdbx_description
1 polymer ?
#
loop_
_entity_poly.entity_id
_entity_poly.type
_entity_poly.pdbx_seq_one_letter_code
_entity_poly.pdbx_strand_id
1 'polypeptide(L)'
;MIHLPNIQSTASNSLSDCQTVASQFRTTINYTATTITGTTGINVTCSASGVTCPGTTINGVCVWQRKLSAVCRNASGVIKIRIQTNGLPPRCAAVPSSTFAELNVDFEVNFNPDV
;
A
#
# COMPACT_ATOMS: atom_id res chain seq x y z
N MET A 1 -20.65 10.90 -20.78
CA MET A 1 -21.43 10.35 -19.66
C MET A 1 -20.78 9.02 -19.30
N ILE A 2 -19.98 8.98 -18.24
CA ILE A 2 -19.32 7.75 -17.78
C ILE A 2 -20.39 6.95 -17.05
N HIS A 3 -20.75 5.79 -17.58
CA HIS A 3 -21.61 4.84 -16.90
C HIS A 3 -20.77 4.16 -15.82
N LEU A 4 -20.88 4.65 -14.57
CA LEU A 4 -20.35 3.94 -13.42
C LEU A 4 -21.21 2.68 -13.24
N PRO A 5 -20.62 1.47 -13.23
CA PRO A 5 -21.39 0.27 -12.96
C PRO A 5 -22.04 0.41 -11.58
N ASN A 6 -23.35 0.22 -11.54
CA ASN A 6 -24.12 0.17 -10.31
C ASN A 6 -23.67 -1.09 -9.57
N ILE A 7 -22.80 -0.95 -8.56
CA ILE A 7 -22.44 -2.05 -7.66
C ILE A 7 -23.66 -2.25 -6.77
N GLN A 8 -24.62 -3.07 -7.21
CA GLN A 8 -25.55 -3.70 -6.27
C GLN A 8 -24.71 -4.64 -5.41
N SER A 9 -24.21 -4.11 -4.31
CA SER A 9 -23.32 -4.83 -3.42
C SER A 9 -24.10 -5.97 -2.75
N THR A 10 -23.74 -7.19 -3.13
CA THR A 10 -24.00 -8.39 -2.34
C THR A 10 -22.92 -8.59 -1.28
N ALA A 11 -22.02 -7.63 -1.08
CA ALA A 11 -20.91 -7.79 -0.17
C ALA A 11 -21.45 -7.72 1.25
N SER A 12 -21.31 -8.83 1.96
CA SER A 12 -21.49 -8.81 3.40
C SER A 12 -20.38 -7.93 4.00
N ASN A 13 -20.65 -7.22 5.09
CA ASN A 13 -19.60 -6.59 5.88
C ASN A 13 -18.73 -7.68 6.58
N SER A 14 -18.16 -8.60 5.80
CA SER A 14 -17.52 -9.83 6.24
C SER A 14 -16.01 -9.73 6.13
N LEU A 15 -15.34 -10.60 6.89
CA LEU A 15 -13.89 -10.73 6.82
C LEU A 15 -13.42 -11.16 5.42
N SER A 16 -14.19 -12.01 4.73
CA SER A 16 -13.87 -12.50 3.39
C SER A 16 -13.95 -11.39 2.34
N ASP A 17 -14.95 -10.53 2.43
CA ASP A 17 -15.11 -9.39 1.52
C ASP A 17 -13.97 -8.38 1.73
N CYS A 18 -13.63 -8.11 2.99
CA CYS A 18 -12.46 -7.31 3.32
C CYS A 18 -11.17 -7.91 2.74
N GLN A 19 -10.96 -9.22 2.90
CA GLN A 19 -9.78 -9.90 2.36
C GLN A 19 -9.72 -9.83 0.83
N THR A 20 -10.87 -9.89 0.15
CA THR A 20 -10.97 -9.68 -1.29
C THR A 20 -10.50 -8.28 -1.68
N VAL A 21 -10.94 -7.24 -0.96
CA VAL A 21 -10.46 -5.86 -1.19
C VAL A 21 -8.97 -5.73 -0.87
N ALA A 22 -8.52 -6.27 0.26
CA ALA A 22 -7.12 -6.24 0.66
C ALA A 22 -6.21 -6.92 -0.37
N SER A 23 -6.69 -7.97 -1.05
CA SER A 23 -5.94 -8.68 -2.10
C SER A 23 -5.66 -7.83 -3.35
N GLN A 24 -6.43 -6.76 -3.57
CA GLN A 24 -6.20 -5.83 -4.69
C GLN A 24 -4.99 -4.92 -4.45
N PHE A 25 -4.58 -4.76 -3.18
CA PHE A 25 -3.36 -4.04 -2.87
C PHE A 25 -2.15 -4.89 -3.23
N ARG A 26 -1.16 -4.29 -3.88
CA ARG A 26 0.16 -4.90 -4.08
C ARG A 26 0.95 -4.88 -2.77
N THR A 27 0.50 -5.63 -1.78
CA THR A 27 1.15 -5.71 -0.47
C THR A 27 2.57 -6.23 -0.64
N THR A 28 3.49 -5.67 0.15
CA THR A 28 4.87 -6.13 0.22
C THR A 28 5.13 -6.91 1.51
N ILE A 29 4.23 -6.76 2.49
CA ILE A 29 4.18 -7.53 3.73
C ILE A 29 2.73 -7.93 4.00
N ASN A 30 2.51 -9.15 4.50
CA ASN A 30 1.18 -9.73 4.71
C ASN A 30 0.83 -9.87 6.20
N TYR A 31 1.28 -8.92 7.02
CA TYR A 31 1.00 -8.87 8.44
C TYR A 31 0.86 -7.43 8.93
N THR A 32 0.22 -7.26 10.07
CA THR A 32 0.12 -5.97 10.75
C THR A 32 1.39 -5.75 11.56
N ALA A 33 2.21 -4.78 11.15
CA ALA A 33 3.40 -4.42 11.87
C ALA A 33 3.07 -3.45 13.01
N THR A 34 3.88 -3.44 14.07
CA THR A 34 3.78 -2.41 15.13
C THR A 34 4.04 -1.03 14.56
N THR A 35 5.04 -0.90 13.69
CA THR A 35 5.32 0.30 12.88
C THR A 35 5.79 -0.14 11.50
N ILE A 36 5.46 0.61 10.45
CA ILE A 36 5.92 0.27 9.08
C ILE A 36 7.41 0.55 8.90
N THR A 37 7.98 1.53 9.63
CA THR A 37 9.36 2.00 9.47
C THR A 37 10.38 0.86 9.61
N GLY A 38 10.21 -0.01 10.61
CA GLY A 38 11.11 -1.13 10.90
C GLY A 38 10.85 -2.41 10.10
N THR A 39 9.91 -2.39 9.14
CA THR A 39 9.60 -3.58 8.33
C THR A 39 10.50 -3.68 7.11
N THR A 40 10.88 -4.89 6.76
CA THR A 40 11.50 -5.20 5.46
C THR A 40 10.40 -5.25 4.41
N GLY A 41 10.52 -4.40 3.39
CA GLY A 41 9.63 -4.37 2.25
C GLY A 41 10.16 -5.18 1.07
N ILE A 42 9.75 -4.78 -0.14
CA ILE A 42 10.26 -5.33 -1.39
C ILE A 42 11.14 -4.28 -2.06
N ASN A 43 12.30 -4.71 -2.57
CA ASN A 43 13.17 -3.86 -3.39
C ASN A 43 12.47 -3.51 -4.71
N VAL A 44 12.42 -2.23 -5.01
CA VAL A 44 12.09 -1.69 -6.33
C VAL A 44 13.36 -1.11 -6.92
N THR A 45 13.67 -1.47 -8.16
CA THR A 45 14.87 -1.02 -8.87
C THR A 45 14.50 -0.08 -10.01
N CYS A 46 15.36 0.92 -10.26
CA CYS A 46 15.17 1.88 -11.32
C CYS A 46 16.52 2.30 -11.93
N SER A 47 16.68 2.09 -13.24
CA SER A 47 17.87 2.47 -14.01
C SER A 47 17.68 3.75 -14.84
N ALA A 48 16.57 4.48 -14.63
CA ALA A 48 16.26 5.67 -15.41
C ALA A 48 17.10 6.89 -14.97
N SER A 49 17.63 7.62 -15.94
CA SER A 49 18.33 8.89 -15.72
C SER A 49 17.34 10.00 -15.31
N GLY A 50 17.80 10.96 -14.50
CA GLY A 50 16.96 12.07 -14.01
C GLY A 50 15.92 11.67 -12.95
N VAL A 51 16.02 10.45 -12.40
CA VAL A 51 15.17 9.99 -11.29
C VAL A 51 15.84 10.29 -9.95
N THR A 52 15.10 10.91 -9.04
CA THR A 52 15.51 11.05 -7.65
C THR A 52 15.38 9.70 -6.96
N CYS A 53 16.45 9.23 -6.30
CA CYS A 53 16.42 7.96 -5.59
C CYS A 53 15.98 8.16 -4.13
N PRO A 54 14.86 7.57 -3.68
CA PRO A 54 14.42 7.66 -2.29
C PRO A 54 15.16 6.66 -1.39
N GLY A 55 15.99 5.81 -1.99
CA GLY A 55 16.82 4.82 -1.30
C GLY A 55 18.28 4.96 -1.71
N THR A 56 18.91 3.83 -2.07
CA THR A 56 20.35 3.75 -2.34
C THR A 56 20.61 3.54 -3.82
N THR A 57 21.64 4.19 -4.35
CA THR A 57 22.13 3.90 -5.71
C THR A 57 23.24 2.87 -5.66
N ILE A 58 23.09 1.76 -6.37
CA ILE A 58 24.06 0.66 -6.46
C ILE A 58 24.44 0.49 -7.94
N ASN A 59 25.71 0.72 -8.29
CA ASN A 59 26.21 0.63 -9.67
C ASN A 59 25.35 1.43 -10.69
N GLY A 60 24.91 2.62 -10.31
CA GLY A 60 24.07 3.48 -11.16
C GLY A 60 22.58 3.09 -11.22
N VAL A 61 22.16 2.04 -10.50
CA VAL A 61 20.76 1.64 -10.36
C VAL A 61 20.23 2.12 -9.01
N CYS A 62 19.17 2.93 -9.03
CA CYS A 62 18.47 3.31 -7.82
C CYS A 62 17.65 2.12 -7.28
N VAL A 63 17.74 1.87 -5.98
CA VAL A 63 17.01 0.81 -5.29
C VAL A 63 16.37 1.36 -4.02
N TRP A 64 15.09 1.08 -3.80
CA TRP A 64 14.40 1.42 -2.56
C TRP A 64 13.49 0.31 -2.07
N GLN A 65 13.22 0.31 -0.77
CA GLN A 65 12.35 -0.63 -0.11
C GLN A 65 10.93 -0.08 -0.08
N ARG A 66 10.03 -0.62 -0.90
CA ARG A 66 8.61 -0.28 -0.82
C ARG A 66 7.95 -1.13 0.26
N LYS A 67 7.19 -0.48 1.13
CA LYS A 67 6.47 -1.10 2.25
C LYS A 67 4.99 -0.81 2.10
N LEU A 68 4.16 -1.84 1.98
CA LEU A 68 2.70 -1.75 1.99
C LEU A 68 2.11 -3.01 2.64
N SER A 69 1.27 -2.80 3.64
CA SER A 69 0.42 -3.81 4.27
C SER A 69 -1.04 -3.39 4.13
N ALA A 70 -1.89 -4.36 3.80
CA ALA A 70 -3.34 -4.22 3.84
C ALA A 70 -3.89 -5.47 4.52
N VAL A 71 -4.31 -5.35 5.77
CA VAL A 71 -4.72 -6.49 6.59
C VAL A 71 -6.11 -6.27 7.15
N CYS A 72 -6.92 -7.32 7.04
CA CYS A 72 -8.26 -7.36 7.58
C CYS A 72 -8.32 -8.15 8.88
N ARG A 73 -9.14 -7.70 9.82
CA ARG A 73 -9.42 -8.42 11.06
C ARG A 73 -10.85 -8.23 11.52
N ASN A 74 -11.37 -9.22 12.23
CA ASN A 74 -12.60 -9.07 13.01
C ASN A 74 -12.23 -8.60 14.43
N ALA A 75 -12.71 -7.42 14.81
CA ALA A 75 -12.55 -6.87 16.14
C ALA A 75 -13.93 -6.75 16.80
N SER A 76 -14.26 -7.73 17.65
CA SER A 76 -15.52 -7.78 18.41
C SER A 76 -16.78 -7.66 17.53
N GLY A 77 -16.80 -8.34 16.40
CA GLY A 77 -17.93 -8.33 15.45
C GLY A 77 -17.87 -7.20 14.41
N VAL A 78 -16.91 -6.28 14.51
CA VAL A 78 -16.68 -5.24 13.51
C VAL A 78 -15.50 -5.64 12.64
N ILE A 79 -15.72 -5.74 11.33
CA ILE A 79 -14.64 -5.97 10.37
C ILE A 79 -13.88 -4.66 10.15
N LYS A 80 -12.56 -4.75 10.22
CA LYS A 80 -11.67 -3.62 10.05
C LYS A 80 -10.60 -3.93 9.02
N ILE A 81 -10.19 -2.90 8.29
CA ILE A 81 -9.01 -2.92 7.43
C ILE A 81 -7.98 -1.94 7.97
N ARG A 82 -6.74 -2.39 8.12
CA ARG A 82 -5.59 -1.56 8.47
C ARG A 82 -4.66 -1.46 7.27
N ILE A 83 -4.30 -0.24 6.92
CA ILE A 83 -3.34 0.07 5.86
C ILE A 83 -2.10 0.67 6.50
N GLN A 84 -0.93 0.11 6.16
CA GLN A 84 0.36 0.63 6.58
C GLN A 84 1.26 0.75 5.37
N THR A 85 1.88 1.91 5.14
CA THR A 85 2.73 2.14 3.96
C THR A 85 3.82 3.18 4.24
N ASN A 86 4.94 3.09 3.54
CA ASN A 86 5.96 4.14 3.52
C ASN A 86 5.79 5.12 2.34
N GLY A 87 4.70 5.01 1.57
CA GLY A 87 4.34 5.94 0.51
C GLY A 87 5.20 5.85 -0.76
N LEU A 88 6.23 4.98 -0.79
CA LEU A 88 7.09 4.85 -1.95
C LEU A 88 6.39 4.10 -3.09
N PRO A 89 6.57 4.54 -4.35
CA PRO A 89 5.86 3.93 -5.48
C PRO A 89 6.46 2.57 -5.86
N PRO A 90 5.67 1.71 -6.53
CA PRO A 90 6.12 0.41 -7.01
C PRO A 90 6.87 0.48 -8.35
N ARG A 91 7.31 1.67 -8.78
CA ARG A 91 7.88 1.94 -10.10
C ARG A 91 8.76 3.18 -10.08
N CYS A 92 9.62 3.31 -11.08
CA CYS A 92 10.32 4.56 -11.40
C CYS A 92 9.33 5.73 -11.47
N ALA A 93 9.68 6.84 -10.81
CA ALA A 93 8.94 8.08 -10.88
C ALA A 93 9.93 9.23 -11.14
N ALA A 94 9.70 9.98 -12.22
CA ALA A 94 10.44 11.21 -12.46
C ALA A 94 9.78 12.32 -11.63
N VAL A 95 10.33 12.59 -10.45
CA VAL A 95 9.85 13.62 -9.53
C VAL A 95 10.98 14.58 -9.15
N PRO A 96 10.66 15.87 -8.89
CA PRO A 96 11.63 16.83 -8.38
C PRO A 96 12.33 16.33 -7.10
N SER A 97 13.62 16.64 -6.99
CA SER A 97 14.53 16.11 -5.97
C SER A 97 14.17 16.41 -4.52
N SER A 98 13.31 17.40 -4.27
CA SER A 98 12.91 17.81 -2.93
C SER A 98 11.72 17.03 -2.34
N THR A 99 11.16 16.04 -3.05
CA THR A 99 9.83 15.48 -2.71
C THR A 99 9.74 13.96 -2.63
N PHE A 100 10.86 13.24 -2.73
CA PHE A 100 10.84 11.77 -2.82
C PHE A 100 11.49 11.11 -1.61
N ALA A 101 10.76 11.11 -0.50
CA ALA A 101 11.12 10.46 0.76
C ALA A 101 9.98 9.55 1.23
N GLU A 102 10.26 8.66 2.20
CA GLU A 102 9.23 7.87 2.85
C GLU A 102 8.20 8.79 3.53
N LEU A 103 6.92 8.52 3.29
CA LEU A 103 5.81 9.07 4.07
C LEU A 103 5.11 7.89 4.74
N ASN A 104 5.37 7.73 6.04
CA ASN A 104 4.78 6.66 6.82
C ASN A 104 3.32 6.97 7.13
N VAL A 105 2.43 6.16 6.59
CA VAL A 105 0.99 6.23 6.80
C VAL A 105 0.54 4.95 7.47
N ASP A 106 -0.25 5.09 8.53
CA ASP A 106 -0.84 3.99 9.29
C ASP A 106 -2.24 4.40 9.74
N PHE A 107 -3.25 3.69 9.26
CA PHE A 107 -4.62 3.91 9.69
C PHE A 107 -5.40 2.60 9.70
N GLU A 108 -6.40 2.55 10.58
CA GLU A 108 -7.37 1.46 10.67
C GLU A 108 -8.77 2.05 10.62
N VAL A 109 -9.62 1.49 9.76
CA VAL A 109 -11.01 1.91 9.60
C VAL A 109 -11.93 0.71 9.65
N ASN A 110 -13.20 0.96 9.98
CA ASN A 110 -14.24 -0.04 9.82
C ASN A 110 -14.41 -0.32 8.33
N PHE A 111 -14.38 -1.59 7.95
CA PHE A 111 -14.58 -2.00 6.57
C PHE A 111 -16.07 -1.89 6.24
N ASN A 112 -16.37 -1.20 5.14
CA ASN A 112 -17.68 -1.18 4.52
C ASN A 112 -17.49 -1.34 3.00
N PRO A 113 -17.91 -2.46 2.39
CA PRO A 113 -17.75 -2.70 0.96
C PRO A 113 -18.73 -1.90 0.09
N ASP A 114 -19.73 -1.25 0.69
CA ASP A 114 -20.81 -0.53 -0.01
C ASP A 114 -20.49 0.95 -0.26
N VAL A 115 -19.30 1.41 0.15
CA VAL A 115 -18.83 2.82 0.03
C VAL A 115 -17.54 2.85 -0.78
#